data_AF-A0A3C0KI33-F1
#
_entry.id   AF-A0A3C0KI33-F1
#
_cell.length_a   1.000
_cell.length_b   1.000
_cell.length_c   1.000
_cell.angle_alpha   90.00
_cell.angle_beta   90.00
_cell.angle_gamma   90.00
#
_symmetry.space_group_name_H-M   'P 1'
#
loop_
_entity.id
_entity.type
_entity.pdbx_description
1 polymer ?
#
loop_
_entity_poly.entity_id
_entity_poly.type
_entity_poly.pdbx_seq_one_letter_code
_entity_poly.pdbx_strand_id
1 'polypeptide(L)' 'DYKSRTLSYGDQRRLEIARALATDPQLIALDEPAAGMNAT' A
#
# COMPACT_ATOMS: atom_id res chain seq x y z
N ASP A 1 15.16 11.79 7.67
CA ASP A 1 13.68 11.82 7.55
C ASP A 1 13.21 11.70 6.11
N TYR A 2 13.01 10.47 5.62
CA TYR A 2 12.31 10.24 4.36
C TYR A 2 10.81 10.17 4.69
N LYS A 3 10.08 11.29 4.54
CA LYS A 3 8.64 11.35 4.83
C LYS A 3 7.89 10.55 3.77
N SER A 4 6.93 9.72 4.18
CA SER A 4 6.06 8.91 3.28
C SER A 4 5.39 9.72 2.16
N ARG A 5 5.22 11.04 2.33
CA ARG A 5 4.69 11.96 1.32
C ARG A 5 5.58 12.14 0.08
N THR A 6 6.85 11.73 0.10
CA THR A 6 7.76 11.81 -1.06
C THR A 6 7.85 10.51 -1.85
N LEU A 7 7.15 9.45 -1.42
CA LEU A 7 7.10 8.18 -2.13
C LEU A 7 6.14 8.27 -3.33
N SER A 8 6.42 7.51 -4.39
CA SER A 8 5.50 7.39 -5.52
C SER A 8 4.14 6.84 -5.05
N TYR A 9 3.05 7.13 -5.75
CA TYR A 9 1.72 6.65 -5.35
C TYR A 9 1.68 5.12 -5.19
N GLY A 10 2.38 4.38 -6.07
CA GLY A 10 2.53 2.93 -5.96
C GLY A 10 3.30 2.48 -4.71
N ASP A 11 4.36 3.20 -4.32
CA ASP A 11 5.11 2.91 -3.09
C ASP A 11 4.31 3.22 -1.82
N GLN A 12 3.54 4.31 -1.82
CA GLN A 12 2.64 4.63 -0.70
C GLN A 12 1.59 3.53 -0.51
N ARG A 13 0.97 3.07 -1.60
CA ARG A 13 -0.01 1.97 -1.58
C ARG A 13 0.61 0.67 -1.08
N ARG A 14 1.81 0.30 -1.57
CA ARG A 14 2.55 -0.88 -1.09
C ARG A 14 2.88 -0.79 0.40
N LEU A 15 3.28 0.39 0.87
CA LEU A 15 3.56 0.62 2.28
C LEU A 15 2.31 0.43 3.15
N GLU A 16 1.15 0.91 2.70
CA GLU A 16 -0.12 0.73 3.41
C GLU A 16 -0.52 -0.74 3.51
N ILE A 17 -0.42 -1.50 2.41
CA ILE A 17 -0.69 -2.94 2.40
C ILE A 17 0.29 -3.68 3.31
N ALA A 18 1.58 -3.37 3.23
CA ALA A 18 2.60 -3.97 4.10
C ALA A 18 2.31 -3.70 5.58
N ARG A 19 1.83 -2.49 5.91
CA ARG A 19 1.42 -2.12 7.27
C ARG A 19 0.21 -2.91 7.75
N ALA A 20 -0.76 -3.16 6.88
CA ALA A 20 -1.94 -3.97 7.19
C ALA A 20 -1.55 -5.45 7.39
N LEU A 21 -0.68 -5.99 6.55
CA LEU A 21 -0.18 -7.37 6.68
C LEU A 21 0.69 -7.58 7.93
N ALA A 22 1.42 -6.56 8.37
CA ALA A 22 2.29 -6.64 9.54
C ALA A 22 1.54 -6.94 10.85
N THR A 23 0.21 -6.77 10.89
CA THR A 23 -0.61 -7.07 12.07
C THR A 23 -1.18 -8.49 12.09
N ASP A 24 -0.66 -9.39 11.25
CA ASP A 24 -1.14 -10.78 11.06
C ASP A 24 -2.68 -10.89 10.93
N PRO A 25 -3.29 -10.14 10.00
CA PRO A 25 -4.75 -10.15 9.86
C PRO A 25 -5.21 -11.47 9.24
N GLN A 26 -6.29 -12.03 9.78
CA GLN A 26 -6.92 -13.23 9.20
C GLN A 26 -7.70 -12.93 7.91
N LEU A 27 -8.06 -11.65 7.69
CA LEU A 27 -8.78 -11.19 6.50
C LEU A 27 -8.41 -9.73 6.22
N ILE A 28 -8.12 -9.41 4.96
CA ILE A 28 -7.99 -8.04 4.47
C ILE A 28 -9.01 -7.84 3.35
N ALA A 29 -9.93 -6.89 3.54
CA ALA A 29 -10.82 -6.44 2.48
C ALA A 29 -10.14 -5.28 1.72
N LEU A 30 -9.90 -5.48 0.43
CA LEU A 30 -9.34 -4.47 -0.45
C LEU A 30 -10.37 -4.12 -1.52
N ASP A 31 -10.84 -2.88 -1.52
CA ASP A 31 -11.67 -2.37 -2.61
C ASP A 31 -10.76 -1.77 -3.69
N GLU A 32 -10.90 -2.29 -4.91
CA GLU A 32 -10.09 -1.94 -6.08
C GLU A 32 -8.57 -1.77 -5.80
N PRO A 33 -7.84 -2.81 -5.33
CA PRO A 33 -6.42 -2.69 -4.97
C PRO A 33 -5.51 -2.30 -6.15
N ALA A 34 -5.93 -2.57 -7.38
CA ALA A 34 -5.19 -2.24 -8.59
C ALA A 34 -5.38 -0.79 -9.06
N ALA A 35 -6.37 -0.06 -8.52
CA ALA A 35 -6.63 1.32 -8.91
C ALA A 35 -5.44 2.22 -8.52
N GLY A 36 -4.74 2.72 -9.54
CA GLY A 36 -3.56 3.58 -9.40
C GLY A 36 -2.23 2.86 -9.22
N MET A 37 -2.18 1.52 -9.29
CA MET A 37 -0.94 0.81 -9.57
C MET A 37 -0.71 0.82 -11.08
N ASN A 38 -0.07 1.86 -11.60
CA ASN A 38 0.40 1.85 -12.99
C ASN A 38 1.43 0.72 -13.12
N ALA A 39 1.07 -0.35 -13.84
CA ALA A 39 1.98 -1.38 -14.28
C ALA A 39 2.97 -0.74 -15.26
N THR A 40 4.10 -0.26 -14.74
CA THR A 40 5.24 0.21 -15.52
C THR A 40 6.39 -0.74 -15.25
#